data_AF-A0A932XHS0-F1
#
_entry.id   AF-A0A932XHS0-F1
#
_cell.length_a   1.000
_cell.length_b   1.000
_cell.length_c   1.000
_cell.angle_alpha   90.00
_cell.angle_beta   90.00
_cell.angle_gamma   90.00
#
_symmetry.space_group_name_H-M   'P 1'
#
loop_
_entity.id
_entity.type
_entity.pdbx_description
1 polymer ?
#
loop_
_entity_poly.entity_id
_entity_poly.type
_entity_poly.pdbx_seq_one_letter_code
_entity_poly.pdbx_strand_id
1 'polypeptide(L)' 'MPRRGAGIAVVDPRVGRAFRVLRTFYGRRAQEVAAEAGLHVGQVNHFEAGRRPVSELEALRLLRAIVPTIREEPQHVA' A
#
# COMPACT_ATOMS: atom_id res chain seq x y z
N MET A 1 25.50 15.01 8.51
CA MET A 1 24.09 15.28 8.14
C MET A 1 23.61 14.17 7.20
N PRO A 2 23.01 13.07 7.69
CA PRO A 2 22.47 12.04 6.81
C PRO A 2 21.13 12.51 6.23
N ARG A 3 20.94 12.26 4.93
CA ARG A 3 19.82 12.74 4.12
C ARG A 3 18.49 12.16 4.61
N ARG A 4 17.47 13.02 4.76
CA ARG A 4 16.06 12.64 4.91
C ARG A 4 15.62 11.78 3.72
N GLY A 5 14.89 10.70 3.98
CA GLY A 5 13.90 10.17 3.02
C GLY A 5 14.15 8.81 2.35
N ALA A 6 15.00 7.92 2.88
CA ALA A 6 14.98 6.53 2.43
C ALA A 6 13.86 5.78 3.16
N GLY A 7 12.62 5.89 2.68
CA GLY A 7 11.50 5.09 3.18
C GLY A 7 11.87 3.60 3.09
N ILE A 8 11.71 2.87 4.19
CA ILE A 8 12.15 1.48 4.31
C ILE A 8 11.35 0.64 3.30
N ALA A 9 12.05 -0.04 2.41
CA ALA A 9 11.44 -0.96 1.47
C ALA A 9 11.16 -2.30 2.20
N VAL A 10 9.88 -2.64 2.38
CA VAL A 10 9.49 -3.89 3.04
C VAL A 10 9.59 -5.02 2.03
N VAL A 11 10.48 -5.99 2.29
CA VAL A 11 10.73 -7.18 1.45
C VAL A 11 10.16 -8.44 2.09
N ASP A 12 9.12 -8.33 2.92
CA ASP A 12 8.51 -9.50 3.58
C ASP A 12 7.31 -10.01 2.75
N PRO A 13 7.35 -11.23 2.19
CA PRO A 13 6.24 -11.83 1.47
C PRO A 13 4.94 -11.96 2.28
N ARG A 14 5.03 -12.02 3.61
CA ARG A 14 3.86 -12.05 4.52
C ARG A 14 3.10 -10.74 4.47
N VAL A 15 3.78 -9.62 4.30
CA VAL A 15 3.16 -8.30 4.18
C VAL A 15 2.39 -8.23 2.85
N GLY A 16 3.00 -8.62 1.74
CA GLY A 16 2.29 -8.73 0.46
C GLY A 16 1.02 -9.59 0.54
N ARG A 17 1.11 -10.74 1.22
CA ARG A 17 -0.05 -11.61 1.46
C ARG A 17 -1.12 -10.93 2.32
N ALA A 18 -0.73 -10.20 3.36
CA ALA A 18 -1.67 -9.47 4.23
C ALA A 18 -2.47 -8.42 3.44
N PHE A 19 -1.80 -7.66 2.56
CA PHE A 19 -2.47 -6.71 1.67
C PHE A 19 -3.46 -7.39 0.74
N ARG A 20 -3.09 -8.54 0.15
CA ARG A 20 -4.02 -9.33 -0.67
C ARG A 20 -5.25 -9.78 0.12
N VAL A 21 -5.05 -10.27 1.36
CA VAL A 21 -6.15 -10.68 2.24
C VAL A 21 -7.07 -9.50 2.53
N LEU A 22 -6.53 -8.34 2.90
CA LEU A 22 -7.32 -7.13 3.14
C LEU A 22 -8.10 -6.72 1.90
N ARG A 23 -7.44 -6.70 0.73
CA ARG A 23 -8.10 -6.37 -0.53
C ARG A 23 -9.28 -7.29 -0.83
N THR A 24 -9.09 -8.60 -0.64
CA THR A 24 -10.17 -9.59 -0.80
C THR A 24 -11.28 -9.40 0.22
N PHE A 25 -10.94 -9.13 1.49
CA PHE A 25 -11.92 -8.89 2.55
C PHE A 25 -12.82 -7.68 2.25
N TYR A 26 -12.25 -6.59 1.76
CA TYR A 26 -12.99 -5.40 1.33
C TYR A 26 -13.61 -5.53 -0.07
N GLY A 27 -13.51 -6.69 -0.72
CA GLY A 27 -14.12 -6.95 -2.03
C GLY A 27 -13.53 -6.14 -3.18
N ARG A 28 -12.29 -5.64 -3.06
CA ARG A 28 -11.67 -4.73 -4.02
C ARG A 28 -10.88 -5.48 -5.10
N ARG A 29 -10.91 -5.01 -6.34
CA ARG A 29 -10.10 -5.57 -7.42
C ARG A 29 -8.70 -4.95 -7.41
N ALA A 30 -7.68 -5.72 -7.77
CA ALA A 30 -6.30 -5.22 -7.85
C ALA A 30 -6.18 -4.01 -8.80
N GLN A 31 -6.97 -3.99 -9.88
CA GLN A 31 -7.00 -2.88 -10.83
C GLN A 31 -7.58 -1.59 -10.23
N GLU A 32 -8.63 -1.68 -9.42
CA GLU A 32 -9.23 -0.54 -8.71
C GLU A 32 -8.24 0.04 -7.70
N VAL A 33 -7.66 -0.85 -6.88
CA VAL A 33 -6.65 -0.46 -5.88
C VAL A 33 -5.43 0.18 -6.52
N ALA A 34 -4.96 -0.38 -7.64
CA ALA A 34 -3.82 0.17 -8.38
C ALA A 34 -4.12 1.58 -8.92
N ALA A 35 -5.30 1.76 -9.52
CA ALA A 35 -5.73 3.06 -10.04
C ALA A 35 -5.80 4.12 -8.91
N GLU A 36 -6.41 3.79 -7.78
CA GLU A 36 -6.53 4.69 -6.62
C GLU A 36 -5.19 4.96 -5.93
N ALA A 37 -4.30 3.97 -5.86
CA ALA A 37 -2.97 4.13 -5.29
C ALA A 37 -1.99 4.84 -6.25
N GLY A 38 -2.38 5.11 -7.50
CA GLY A 38 -1.51 5.68 -8.53
C GLY A 38 -0.36 4.74 -8.92
N LEU A 39 -0.63 3.44 -8.97
CA LEU A 39 0.33 2.38 -9.28
C LEU A 39 -0.11 1.57 -10.50
N HIS A 40 0.84 0.90 -11.14
CA HIS A 40 0.51 -0.08 -12.18
C HIS A 40 0.00 -1.38 -11.52
N VAL A 41 -1.04 -2.00 -12.09
CA VAL A 41 -1.65 -3.24 -11.53
C VAL A 41 -0.63 -4.38 -11.39
N GLY A 42 0.33 -4.48 -12.31
CA GLY A 42 1.43 -5.45 -12.22
C GLY A 42 2.33 -5.24 -10.99
N GLN A 43 2.53 -3.98 -10.56
CA GLN A 43 3.31 -3.68 -9.36
C GLN A 43 2.59 -4.14 -8.10
N VAL A 44 1.27 -3.93 -8.04
CA VAL A 44 0.41 -4.42 -6.94
C VAL A 44 0.44 -5.95 -6.89
N ASN A 45 0.24 -6.62 -8.02
CA ASN A 45 0.28 -8.08 -8.10
C ASN A 45 1.65 -8.67 -7.71
N HIS A 46 2.74 -8.03 -8.12
CA HIS A 46 4.10 -8.46 -7.75
C HIS A 46 4.37 -8.26 -6.26
N PHE A 47 3.91 -7.16 -5.67
CA PHE A 47 4.00 -6.94 -4.24
C PHE A 47 3.13 -7.94 -3.45
N GLU A 48 1.87 -8.15 -3.83
CA GLU A 48 0.98 -9.14 -3.20
C GLU A 48 1.53 -10.56 -3.25
N ALA A 49 2.30 -10.88 -4.30
CA ALA A 49 3.00 -12.15 -4.46
C ALA A 49 4.35 -12.23 -3.72
N GLY A 50 4.77 -11.15 -3.04
CA GLY A 50 6.07 -11.06 -2.36
C GLY A 50 7.27 -11.02 -3.31
N ARG A 51 7.06 -10.69 -4.59
CA ARG A 51 8.09 -10.64 -5.65
C ARG A 51 8.70 -9.26 -5.85
N ARG A 52 8.14 -8.24 -5.19
CA ARG A 52 8.58 -6.85 -5.28
C ARG A 52 8.55 -6.22 -3.89
N PRO A 53 9.62 -5.53 -3.47
CA PRO A 53 9.58 -4.73 -2.25
C PRO A 53 8.70 -3.49 -2.45
N VAL A 54 8.05 -3.04 -1.39
CA VAL A 54 7.22 -1.83 -1.43
C VAL A 54 7.83 -0.76 -0.53
N SER A 55 7.87 0.48 -0.98
CA SER A 55 8.22 1.59 -0.11
C SER A 55 7.09 1.87 0.89
N GLU A 56 7.42 2.47 2.03
CA GLU A 56 6.43 2.91 3.03
C GLU A 56 5.31 3.76 2.43
N LEU A 57 5.66 4.73 1.56
CA LEU A 57 4.68 5.59 0.90
C LEU A 57 3.72 4.81 -0.03
N GLU A 58 4.26 3.86 -0.81
CA GLU A 58 3.44 3.00 -1.66
C GLU A 58 2.54 2.08 -0.81
N ALA A 59 3.04 1.56 0.31
CA ALA A 59 2.26 0.73 1.23
C ALA A 59 1.09 1.53 1.84
N LEU A 60 1.31 2.78 2.25
CA LEU A 60 0.25 3.67 2.74
C LEU A 60 -0.80 3.97 1.67
N ARG A 61 -0.38 4.25 0.43
CA ARG A 61 -1.31 4.46 -0.70
C ARG A 61 -2.16 3.22 -0.96
N LEU A 62 -1.54 2.04 -0.95
CA LEU A 62 -2.24 0.77 -1.09
C LEU A 62 -3.23 0.52 0.06
N LEU A 63 -2.84 0.79 1.31
CA LEU A 63 -3.73 0.64 2.46
C LEU A 63 -4.95 1.56 2.36
N ARG A 64 -4.75 2.84 2.01
CA ARG A 64 -5.86 3.79 1.83
C ARG A 64 -6.79 3.39 0.69
N ALA A 65 -6.21 2.91 -0.42
CA ALA A 65 -6.99 2.40 -1.54
C ALA A 65 -7.80 1.15 -1.15
N ILE A 66 -7.24 0.23 -0.35
CA ILE A 66 -7.94 -0.99 0.08
C ILE A 66 -8.99 -0.69 1.16
N VAL A 67 -8.63 0.13 2.15
CA VAL A 67 -9.42 0.43 3.35
C VAL A 67 -9.87 1.90 3.31
N PRO A 68 -11.02 2.20 2.70
CA PRO A 68 -11.48 3.57 2.47
C PRO A 68 -11.80 4.36 3.76
N THR A 69 -11.84 3.70 4.91
CA THR A 69 -12.02 4.33 6.23
C THR A 69 -10.73 4.89 6.81
N ILE A 70 -9.55 4.55 6.24
CA ILE A 70 -8.28 5.20 6.58
C ILE A 70 -8.31 6.59 5.92
N ARG A 71 -8.98 7.54 6.58
CA ARG A 71 -8.89 8.96 6.25
C ARG A 71 -7.73 9.56 7.04
N GLU A 72 -7.09 10.59 6.46
CA GLU A 72 -6.24 11.48 7.24
C GLU A 72 -7.07 11.98 8.41
N GLU A 73 -6.69 11.65 9.65
CA GLU A 73 -7.22 12.38 10.78
C GLU A 73 -7.03 13.87 10.47
N PRO A 74 -8.08 14.70 10.55
CA PRO A 74 -7.89 16.14 10.46
C PRO A 74 -6.92 16.49 11.57
N GLN A 75 -5.72 16.94 11.19
CA GLN A 75 -4.74 17.48 12.11
C GLN A 75 -5.49 18.48 12.98
N HIS A 76 -5.53 18.23 14.29
CA HIS A 76 -6.13 19.14 15.26
C HIS A 76 -5.55 20.53 14.98
N VAL A 77 -6.38 21.42 14.42
CA VAL A 77 -6.11 22.85 14.41
C VAL A 77 -6.37 23.30 15.84
N ALA A 78 -5.28 23.36 16.62
CA ALA A 78 -5.23 24.13 17.85
C ALA A 78 -5.04 25.61 17.50
#